data_AF-A0AAD9GM47-F1
#
_entry.id   AF-A0AAD9GM47-F1
#
_cell.length_a   1.000
_cell.length_b   1.000
_cell.length_c   1.000
_cell.angle_alpha   90.00
_cell.angle_beta   90.00
_cell.angle_gamma   90.00
#
_symmetry.space_group_name_H-M   'P 1'
#
loop_
_entity.id
_entity.type
_entity.pdbx_description
1 polymer ?
#
loop_
_entity_poly.entity_id
_entity_poly.type
_entity_poly.pdbx_seq_one_letter_code
_entity_poly.pdbx_strand_id
1 'polypeptide(L)'
;MDRLESLYAYSVWDNGSGNRTRASPAERYVDVFPALRTPLFRTVERADSTIKRKDPSALWVAMCGHMTKTHPAPNGHRLLVSDNFYTRHNLAKTLLTFTDGEMRLLGTVRIPLQGKWNAMELEASKSRMDVAERGSWELVAAMDVPVGLEKLQEKHKRLQKKMPSHQQTPYMAPMTIATNAGYIVFRDKLTERCRNVCLLVTHEKQFTCPASTLGP
;
A
#
# COMPACT_ATOMS: atom_id res chain seq x y z
N MET A 1 -27.43 -7.89 22.99
CA MET A 1 -27.23 -7.47 21.60
C MET A 1 -26.31 -6.27 21.68
N ASP A 2 -25.00 -6.51 21.75
CA ASP A 2 -24.04 -5.43 21.95
C ASP A 2 -24.01 -4.55 20.70
N ARG A 3 -24.28 -3.26 20.90
CA ARG A 3 -24.25 -2.25 19.86
C ARG A 3 -22.80 -2.17 19.38
N LEU A 4 -22.55 -2.55 18.12
CA LEU A 4 -21.28 -2.30 17.43
C LEU A 4 -21.11 -0.78 17.28
N GLU A 5 -20.68 -0.11 18.33
CA GLU A 5 -20.25 1.28 18.27
C GLU A 5 -18.88 1.31 17.59
N SER A 6 -18.90 1.42 16.25
CA SER A 6 -17.70 1.73 15.49
C SER A 6 -17.26 3.16 15.84
N LEU A 7 -16.20 3.27 16.64
CA LEU A 7 -15.58 4.56 16.97
C LEU A 7 -14.91 5.11 15.71
N TYR A 8 -15.60 6.03 15.02
CA TYR A 8 -15.03 6.76 13.89
C TYR A 8 -14.08 7.84 14.41
N ALA A 9 -12.78 7.54 14.43
CA ALA A 9 -11.75 8.52 14.70
C ALA A 9 -11.37 9.25 13.39
N TYR A 10 -11.78 10.51 13.26
CA TYR A 10 -11.28 11.39 12.22
C TYR A 10 -9.85 11.82 12.57
N SER A 11 -8.88 11.43 11.75
CA SER A 11 -7.50 11.91 11.86
C SER A 11 -7.23 12.92 10.76
N VAL A 12 -6.64 14.06 11.11
CA VAL A 12 -6.03 14.97 10.13
C VAL A 12 -4.61 14.47 9.88
N TRP A 13 -4.26 14.27 8.62
CA TRP A 13 -2.96 13.72 8.22
C TRP A 13 -2.03 14.88 7.89
N ASP A 14 -1.02 15.10 8.73
CA ASP A 14 0.04 16.06 8.45
C ASP A 14 1.08 15.43 7.52
N ASN A 15 1.62 16.20 6.59
CA ASN A 15 2.76 15.81 5.76
C ASN A 15 4.04 16.56 6.12
N GLY A 16 3.98 17.47 7.10
CA GLY A 16 5.09 18.32 7.54
C GLY A 16 5.57 19.30 6.48
N SER A 17 4.77 19.57 5.45
CA SER A 17 5.12 20.49 4.36
C SER A 17 5.33 21.92 4.88
N GLY A 18 6.24 22.65 4.23
CA GLY A 18 6.60 24.02 4.61
C GLY A 18 7.57 24.13 5.80
N ASN A 19 7.85 23.03 6.51
CA ASN A 19 8.81 23.04 7.61
C ASN A 19 10.25 22.89 7.10
N ARG A 20 11.13 23.83 7.48
CA ARG A 20 12.55 23.90 7.03
C ARG A 20 13.57 23.39 8.06
N THR A 21 13.11 22.71 9.11
CA THR A 21 14.01 22.11 10.12
C THR A 21 14.82 20.94 9.54
N ARG A 22 15.97 20.63 10.16
CA ARG A 22 16.86 19.52 9.73
C ARG A 22 16.28 18.13 10.01
N ALA A 23 15.41 18.01 11.02
CA ALA A 23 14.78 16.76 11.40
C ALA A 23 13.63 16.40 10.44
N SER A 24 13.44 15.12 10.16
CA SER A 24 12.31 14.65 9.36
C SER A 24 10.98 14.88 10.08
N PRO A 25 9.85 14.92 9.35
CA PRO A 25 8.54 15.06 9.99
C PRO A 25 8.26 13.95 11.03
N ALA A 26 8.67 12.71 10.74
CA ALA A 26 8.53 11.59 11.66
C ALA A 26 9.41 11.73 12.90
N GLU A 27 10.66 12.19 12.75
CA GLU A 27 11.60 12.41 13.85
C GLU A 27 11.03 13.43 14.85
N ARG A 28 10.53 14.57 14.35
CA ARG A 28 9.91 15.58 15.21
C ARG A 28 8.69 15.04 15.95
N TYR A 29 7.88 14.23 15.30
CA TYR A 29 6.69 13.65 15.92
C TYR A 29 7.06 12.71 17.08
N VAL A 30 8.06 11.85 16.88
CA VAL A 30 8.53 10.95 17.94
C VAL A 30 9.38 11.65 19.01
N ASP A 31 9.87 12.87 18.75
CA ASP A 31 10.47 13.71 19.79
C ASP A 31 9.41 14.24 20.76
N VAL A 32 8.23 14.61 20.27
CA VAL A 32 7.07 14.99 21.10
C VAL A 32 6.43 13.78 21.77
N PHE A 33 6.42 12.62 21.09
CA PHE A 33 5.88 11.36 21.60
C PHE A 33 6.95 10.25 21.66
N PRO A 34 7.89 10.30 22.64
CA PRO A 34 9.04 9.39 22.70
C PRO A 34 8.69 7.91 22.72
N ALA A 35 7.52 7.56 23.24
CA ALA A 35 7.07 6.18 23.34
C ALA A 35 6.81 5.51 21.98
N LEU A 36 6.75 6.28 20.89
CA LEU A 36 6.61 5.76 19.52
C LEU A 36 7.96 5.62 18.80
N ARG A 37 9.04 6.23 19.31
CA ARG A 37 10.33 6.30 18.63
C ARG A 37 10.88 4.92 18.28
N THR A 38 11.04 4.07 19.30
CA THR A 38 11.61 2.72 19.11
C THR A 38 10.71 1.83 18.25
N PRO A 39 9.39 1.72 18.50
CA PRO A 39 8.50 0.94 17.63
C PRO A 39 8.52 1.42 16.17
N LEU A 40 8.53 2.74 15.94
CA LEU A 40 8.46 3.31 14.59
C LEU A 40 9.74 3.00 13.83
N PHE A 41 10.90 3.32 14.42
CA PHE A 41 12.18 3.10 13.78
C PHE A 41 12.45 1.61 13.55
N ARG A 42 12.15 0.75 14.53
CA ARG A 42 12.22 -0.70 14.33
C ARG A 42 11.40 -1.15 13.13
N THR A 43 10.21 -0.59 12.92
CA THR A 43 9.32 -0.98 11.83
C THR A 43 9.80 -0.47 10.47
N VAL A 44 10.14 0.82 10.37
CA VAL A 44 10.55 1.41 9.07
C VAL A 44 11.96 0.98 8.64
N GLU A 45 12.77 0.47 9.57
CA GLU A 45 14.11 -0.08 9.29
C GLU A 45 14.14 -1.57 9.02
N ARG A 46 12.99 -2.25 9.11
CA ARG A 46 12.93 -3.66 8.69
C ARG A 46 13.38 -3.78 7.25
N ALA A 47 14.06 -4.89 6.94
CA ALA A 47 14.56 -5.15 5.60
C ALA A 47 13.43 -5.12 4.55
N ASP A 48 12.23 -5.61 4.90
CA ASP A 48 11.04 -5.64 4.06
C ASP A 48 10.26 -4.32 3.98
N SER A 49 10.66 -3.28 4.74
CA SER A 49 10.01 -1.97 4.70
C SER A 49 10.50 -1.12 3.53
N THR A 50 9.55 -0.70 2.68
CA THR A 50 9.83 0.28 1.62
C THR A 50 9.77 1.73 2.13
N ILE A 51 9.06 1.99 3.24
CA ILE A 51 8.96 3.33 3.82
C ILE A 51 10.24 3.64 4.59
N LYS A 52 10.85 4.78 4.30
CA LYS A 52 12.06 5.28 4.96
C LYS A 52 11.72 6.31 6.01
N ARG A 53 12.60 6.47 7.01
CA ARG A 53 12.46 7.44 8.12
C ARG A 53 12.21 8.89 7.67
N LYS A 54 12.68 9.25 6.47
CA LYS A 54 12.56 10.59 5.90
C LYS A 54 11.28 10.78 5.08
N ASP A 55 10.57 9.70 4.75
CA ASP A 55 9.38 9.77 3.93
C ASP A 55 8.23 10.38 4.75
N PRO A 56 7.36 11.21 4.16
CA PRO A 56 6.15 11.68 4.82
C PRO A 56 5.28 10.54 5.36
N SER A 57 5.30 9.38 4.69
CA SER A 57 4.56 8.20 5.13
C SER A 57 5.04 7.63 6.47
N ALA A 58 6.28 7.87 6.89
CA ALA A 58 6.74 7.49 8.23
C ALA A 58 6.04 8.31 9.32
N LEU A 59 5.76 9.60 9.07
CA LEU A 59 4.96 10.43 9.98
C LEU A 59 3.53 9.89 10.07
N TRP A 60 2.93 9.55 8.94
CA TRP A 60 1.59 8.99 8.89
C TRP A 60 1.46 7.68 9.68
N VAL A 61 2.45 6.79 9.55
CA VAL A 61 2.53 5.56 10.35
C VAL A 61 2.58 5.89 11.84
N ALA A 62 3.43 6.85 12.24
CA ALA A 62 3.54 7.28 13.63
C ALA A 62 2.22 7.83 14.18
N MET A 63 1.54 8.72 13.44
CA MET A 63 0.26 9.30 13.83
C MET A 63 -0.82 8.22 13.98
N CYS A 64 -0.86 7.28 13.05
CA CYS A 64 -1.82 6.19 13.06
C CYS A 64 -1.60 5.22 14.23
N GLY A 65 -0.37 4.77 14.47
CA GLY A 65 -0.12 3.88 15.61
C GLY A 65 -0.13 4.61 16.94
N HIS A 66 0.07 5.93 16.97
CA HIS A 66 -0.25 6.70 18.17
C HIS A 66 -1.75 6.58 18.50
N MET A 67 -2.61 6.69 17.50
CA MET A 67 -4.05 6.56 17.68
C MET A 67 -4.46 5.17 18.19
N THR A 68 -3.84 4.08 17.72
CA THR A 68 -4.09 2.73 18.24
C THR A 68 -3.64 2.58 19.69
N LYS A 69 -2.51 3.19 20.05
CA LYS A 69 -2.02 3.20 21.43
C LYS A 69 -2.92 3.97 22.39
N THR A 70 -3.40 5.15 21.98
CA THR A 70 -4.22 6.03 22.83
C THR A 70 -5.65 5.51 22.97
N HIS A 71 -6.19 4.89 21.92
CA HIS A 71 -7.57 4.40 21.91
C HIS A 71 -7.62 2.96 21.41
N PRO A 72 -7.16 1.94 22.15
CA PRO A 72 -7.10 0.56 21.64
C PRO A 72 -8.46 0.06 21.15
N ALA A 73 -8.48 -0.64 20.01
CA ALA A 73 -9.70 -1.25 19.51
C ALA A 73 -10.08 -2.47 20.38
N PRO A 74 -11.31 -2.58 20.91
CA PRO A 74 -11.70 -3.69 21.79
C PRO A 74 -11.54 -5.09 21.17
N ASN A 75 -11.72 -5.18 19.85
CA ASN A 75 -11.58 -6.40 19.07
C ASN A 75 -10.19 -6.54 18.41
N GLY A 76 -9.26 -5.63 18.69
CA GLY A 76 -7.95 -5.61 18.03
C GLY A 76 -8.02 -5.34 16.53
N HIS A 77 -9.09 -4.74 16.01
CA HIS A 77 -9.24 -4.44 14.60
C HIS A 77 -9.74 -3.00 14.37
N ARG A 78 -9.04 -2.29 13.49
CA ARG A 78 -9.37 -0.93 13.09
C ARG A 78 -9.28 -0.78 11.58
N LEU A 79 -10.33 -0.23 10.99
CA LEU A 79 -10.32 0.17 9.59
C LEU A 79 -9.96 1.64 9.49
N LEU A 80 -8.85 1.93 8.83
CA LEU A 80 -8.49 3.25 8.38
C LEU A 80 -9.04 3.46 6.98
N VAL A 81 -9.91 4.46 6.80
CA VAL A 81 -10.44 4.86 5.50
C VAL A 81 -9.73 6.15 5.05
N SER A 82 -9.05 6.11 3.91
CA SER A 82 -8.31 7.27 3.38
C SER A 82 -8.60 7.58 1.91
N ASP A 83 -8.28 8.80 1.52
CA ASP A 83 -8.36 9.23 0.12
C ASP A 83 -7.22 8.66 -0.74
N ASN A 84 -7.20 9.00 -2.02
CA ASN A 84 -6.19 8.52 -2.97
C ASN A 84 -4.77 9.06 -2.79
N PHE A 85 -4.60 10.10 -1.98
CA PHE A 85 -3.29 10.69 -1.74
C PHE A 85 -2.51 9.85 -0.72
N TYR A 86 -3.20 9.37 0.31
CA TYR A 86 -2.60 8.56 1.38
C TYR A 86 -2.62 7.07 1.08
N THR A 87 -3.54 6.58 0.25
CA THR A 87 -3.73 5.13 0.06
C THR A 87 -2.65 4.51 -0.84
N ARG A 88 -1.80 3.67 -0.25
CA ARG A 88 -0.78 2.88 -0.94
C ARG A 88 -0.58 1.53 -0.27
N HIS A 89 -0.29 0.50 -1.07
CA HIS A 89 -0.05 -0.87 -0.58
C HIS A 89 1.05 -0.93 0.48
N ASN A 90 2.16 -0.24 0.23
CA ASN A 90 3.28 -0.22 1.17
C ASN A 90 2.96 0.49 2.50
N LEU A 91 2.12 1.55 2.47
CA LEU A 91 1.64 2.19 3.69
C LEU A 91 0.77 1.21 4.49
N ALA A 92 -0.17 0.52 3.83
CA ALA A 92 -1.02 -0.46 4.48
C ALA A 92 -0.21 -1.58 5.16
N LYS A 93 0.79 -2.13 4.46
CA LYS A 93 1.69 -3.17 5.00
C LYS A 93 2.49 -2.68 6.21
N THR A 94 2.98 -1.45 6.15
CA THR A 94 3.76 -0.84 7.24
C THR A 94 2.88 -0.55 8.45
N LEU A 95 1.67 -0.03 8.24
CA LEU A 95 0.68 0.19 9.31
C LEU A 95 0.30 -1.11 10.01
N LEU A 96 0.00 -2.15 9.23
CA LEU A 96 -0.34 -3.46 9.76
C LEU A 96 0.79 -4.01 10.63
N THR A 97 2.04 -3.86 10.18
CA THR A 97 3.22 -4.29 10.97
C THR A 97 3.43 -3.43 12.21
N PHE A 98 3.28 -2.11 12.10
CA PHE A 98 3.53 -1.16 13.18
C PHE A 98 2.51 -1.27 14.32
N THR A 99 1.28 -1.63 13.98
CA THR A 99 0.14 -1.72 14.91
C THR A 99 -0.18 -3.16 15.31
N ASP A 100 0.78 -4.08 15.14
CA ASP A 100 0.64 -5.50 15.50
C ASP A 100 -0.63 -6.16 14.93
N GLY A 101 -0.99 -5.79 13.70
CA GLY A 101 -2.16 -6.32 13.00
C GLY A 101 -3.46 -5.55 13.23
N GLU A 102 -3.48 -4.56 14.14
CA GLU A 102 -4.71 -3.85 14.49
C GLU A 102 -5.26 -3.03 13.31
N MET A 103 -4.40 -2.24 12.65
CA MET A 103 -4.85 -1.29 11.65
C MET A 103 -4.79 -1.85 10.23
N ARG A 104 -5.91 -1.75 9.53
CA ARG A 104 -6.11 -2.13 8.12
C ARG A 104 -6.46 -0.90 7.30
N LEU A 105 -6.00 -0.84 6.06
CA LEU A 105 -6.22 0.30 5.17
C LEU A 105 -7.27 -0.04 4.11
N LEU A 106 -8.27 0.84 3.99
CA LEU A 106 -9.19 0.92 2.87
C LEU A 106 -9.12 2.32 2.28
N GLY A 107 -9.07 2.42 0.96
CA GLY A 107 -9.12 3.74 0.35
C GLY A 107 -9.09 3.68 -1.15
N THR A 108 -9.49 4.79 -1.77
CA THR A 108 -9.36 4.95 -3.22
C THR A 108 -7.89 5.05 -3.60
N VAL A 109 -7.50 4.61 -4.80
CA VAL A 109 -6.11 4.74 -5.26
C VAL A 109 -6.02 5.39 -6.63
N ARG A 110 -4.92 6.12 -6.86
CA ARG A 110 -4.50 6.54 -8.19
C ARG A 110 -3.61 5.45 -8.79
N ILE A 111 -4.05 4.82 -9.88
CA ILE A 111 -3.33 3.72 -10.55
C ILE A 111 -1.85 4.07 -10.82
N PRO A 112 -1.50 5.26 -11.35
CA PRO A 112 -0.09 5.60 -11.61
C PRO A 112 0.79 5.66 -10.36
N LEU A 113 0.19 5.85 -9.17
CA LEU A 113 0.90 5.95 -7.90
C LEU A 113 1.11 4.60 -7.19
N GLN A 114 0.53 3.51 -7.71
CA GLN A 114 0.66 2.17 -7.10
C GLN A 114 1.96 1.44 -7.51
N GLY A 115 2.84 2.13 -8.23
CA GLY A 115 4.08 1.57 -8.75
C GLY A 115 3.88 0.79 -10.04
N LYS A 116 4.98 0.58 -10.77
CA LYS A 116 4.96 0.01 -12.13
C LYS A 116 4.21 -1.33 -12.22
N TRP A 117 4.39 -2.21 -11.24
CA TRP A 117 3.87 -3.58 -11.27
C TRP A 117 2.36 -3.63 -11.07
N ASN A 118 1.85 -2.99 -10.01
CA ASN A 118 0.42 -2.91 -9.77
C ASN A 118 -0.27 -2.08 -10.87
N ALA A 119 0.37 -1.01 -11.36
CA ALA A 119 -0.23 -0.16 -12.39
C ALA A 119 -0.53 -0.92 -13.69
N MET A 120 0.34 -1.85 -14.11
CA MET A 120 0.10 -2.64 -15.31
C MET A 120 -1.17 -3.49 -15.22
N GLU A 121 -1.31 -4.28 -14.15
CA GLU A 121 -2.49 -5.15 -13.97
C GLU A 121 -3.75 -4.33 -13.69
N LEU A 122 -3.63 -3.24 -12.94
CA LEU A 122 -4.75 -2.33 -12.69
C LEU A 122 -5.26 -1.65 -13.95
N GLU A 123 -4.38 -1.21 -14.87
CA GLU A 123 -4.82 -0.66 -16.16
C GLU A 123 -5.45 -1.76 -17.03
N ALA A 124 -4.91 -2.98 -17.04
CA ALA A 124 -5.51 -4.11 -17.76
C ALA A 124 -6.92 -4.44 -17.24
N SER A 125 -7.07 -4.57 -15.91
CA SER A 125 -8.36 -4.78 -15.26
C SER A 125 -9.33 -3.63 -15.51
N LYS A 126 -8.86 -2.38 -15.44
CA LYS A 126 -9.66 -1.21 -15.79
C LYS A 126 -10.16 -1.25 -17.23
N SER A 127 -9.33 -1.66 -18.20
CA SER A 127 -9.76 -1.84 -19.59
C SER A 127 -10.85 -2.92 -19.72
N ARG A 128 -10.75 -4.02 -18.98
CA ARG A 128 -11.80 -5.05 -18.92
C ARG A 128 -13.09 -4.51 -18.29
N MET A 129 -12.97 -3.79 -17.18
CA MET A 129 -14.11 -3.18 -16.47
C MET A 129 -14.75 -2.02 -17.24
N ASP A 130 -14.05 -1.43 -18.22
CA ASP A 130 -14.60 -0.34 -19.02
C ASP A 130 -15.72 -0.77 -19.96
N VAL A 131 -15.75 -2.04 -20.35
CA VAL A 131 -16.79 -2.66 -21.19
C VAL A 131 -17.76 -3.54 -20.40
N ALA A 132 -17.53 -3.74 -19.11
CA ALA A 132 -18.37 -4.56 -18.24
C ALA A 132 -19.68 -3.86 -17.85
N GLU A 133 -20.67 -4.65 -17.41
CA GLU A 133 -21.94 -4.14 -16.90
C GLU A 133 -21.72 -3.30 -15.62
N ARG A 134 -22.56 -2.29 -15.40
CA ARG A 134 -22.55 -1.52 -14.15
C ARG A 134 -22.76 -2.46 -12.95
N GLY A 135 -22.00 -2.23 -11.88
CA GLY A 135 -22.00 -3.10 -10.70
C GLY A 135 -20.99 -4.25 -10.80
N SER A 136 -20.39 -4.47 -11.97
CA SER A 136 -19.27 -5.42 -12.11
C SER A 136 -18.04 -4.93 -11.35
N TRP A 137 -17.29 -5.89 -10.83
CA TRP A 137 -16.00 -5.63 -10.20
C TRP A 137 -15.01 -6.74 -10.52
N GLU A 138 -13.74 -6.42 -10.37
CA GLU A 138 -12.64 -7.35 -10.46
C GLU A 138 -11.70 -7.16 -9.28
N LEU A 139 -11.18 -8.26 -8.75
CA LEU A 139 -10.16 -8.24 -7.70
C LEU A 139 -8.80 -8.54 -8.31
N VAL A 140 -7.90 -7.57 -8.19
CA VAL A 140 -6.51 -7.66 -8.61
C VAL A 140 -5.63 -7.84 -7.38
N ALA A 141 -4.83 -8.90 -7.34
CA ALA A 141 -3.92 -9.12 -6.22
C ALA A 141 -2.84 -8.01 -6.16
N ALA A 142 -2.53 -7.51 -4.96
CA ALA A 142 -1.46 -6.55 -4.81
C ALA A 142 -0.10 -7.24 -4.89
N MET A 143 0.85 -6.62 -5.56
CA MET A 143 2.21 -7.14 -5.73
C MET A 143 3.18 -6.48 -4.74
N ASP A 144 3.95 -7.30 -4.05
CA ASP A 144 5.05 -6.86 -3.22
C ASP A 144 6.27 -6.53 -4.10
N VAL A 145 6.84 -5.35 -3.88
CA VAL A 145 8.07 -4.94 -4.56
C VAL A 145 9.27 -5.53 -3.81
N PRO A 146 10.17 -6.26 -4.49
CA PRO A 146 11.38 -6.79 -3.85
C PRO A 146 12.23 -5.67 -3.25
N VAL A 147 12.75 -5.93 -2.07
CA VAL A 147 13.70 -5.04 -1.40
C VAL A 147 14.95 -4.91 -2.25
N GLY A 148 15.40 -3.67 -2.49
CA GLY A 148 16.61 -3.43 -3.28
C GLY A 148 16.46 -3.77 -4.76
N LEU A 149 15.24 -3.68 -5.31
CA LEU A 149 14.95 -3.90 -6.73
C LEU A 149 15.93 -3.16 -7.65
N GLU A 150 16.27 -1.91 -7.34
CA GLU A 150 17.24 -1.11 -8.11
C GLU A 150 18.61 -1.78 -8.18
N LYS A 151 19.10 -2.31 -7.06
CA LYS A 151 20.38 -3.04 -7.00
C LYS A 151 20.32 -4.33 -7.81
N LEU A 152 19.20 -5.05 -7.77
CA LEU A 152 18.99 -6.25 -8.58
C LEU A 152 18.95 -5.93 -10.07
N GLN A 153 18.25 -4.86 -10.45
CA GLN A 153 18.20 -4.36 -11.83
C GLN A 153 19.58 -3.91 -12.33
N GLU A 154 20.34 -3.19 -11.52
CA GLU A 154 21.70 -2.80 -11.85
C GLU A 154 22.61 -4.01 -12.02
N LYS A 155 22.55 -4.97 -11.09
CA LYS A 155 23.31 -6.22 -11.18
C LYS A 155 22.99 -6.96 -12.47
N HIS A 156 21.71 -7.08 -12.82
CA HIS A 156 21.28 -7.67 -14.09
C HIS A 156 21.85 -6.89 -15.28
N LYS A 157 21.67 -5.57 -15.33
CA LYS A 157 22.20 -4.73 -16.41
C LYS A 157 23.71 -4.89 -16.58
N ARG A 158 24.47 -5.00 -15.49
CA ARG A 158 25.93 -5.23 -15.53
C ARG A 158 26.28 -6.61 -16.09
N LEU A 159 25.52 -7.65 -15.76
CA LEU A 159 25.70 -8.99 -16.33
C LEU A 159 25.32 -9.03 -17.82
N GLN A 160 24.21 -8.40 -18.19
CA GLN A 160 23.75 -8.31 -19.58
C GLN A 160 24.74 -7.60 -20.50
N LYS A 161 25.37 -6.52 -20.02
CA LYS A 161 26.42 -5.81 -20.78
C LYS A 161 27.63 -6.67 -21.13
N LYS A 162 27.88 -7.77 -20.41
CA LYS A 162 28.98 -8.70 -20.69
C LYS A 162 28.61 -9.76 -21.75
N MET A 163 27.33 -9.89 -22.08
CA MET A 163 26.84 -10.89 -23.03
C MET A 163 26.66 -10.28 -24.43
N PRO A 164 26.84 -11.07 -25.50
CA PRO A 164 26.49 -10.66 -26.86
C PRO A 164 25.03 -10.20 -26.95
N SER A 165 24.75 -9.19 -27.76
CA SER A 165 23.42 -8.56 -27.87
C SER A 165 22.29 -9.58 -28.11
N HIS A 166 22.52 -10.60 -28.93
CA HIS A 166 21.53 -11.65 -29.24
C HIS A 166 21.22 -12.60 -28.07
N GLN A 167 22.02 -12.60 -27.01
CA GLN A 167 21.81 -13.41 -25.80
C GLN A 167 21.28 -12.58 -24.63
N GLN A 168 21.12 -11.26 -24.83
CA GLN A 168 20.65 -10.40 -23.76
C GLN A 168 19.16 -10.60 -23.49
N THR A 169 18.80 -10.71 -22.22
CA THR A 169 17.43 -10.91 -21.76
C THR A 169 16.93 -9.72 -20.95
N PRO A 170 15.64 -9.36 -21.07
CA PRO A 170 15.04 -8.34 -20.22
C PRO A 170 15.07 -8.79 -18.76
N TYR A 171 15.22 -7.84 -17.84
CA TYR A 171 15.17 -8.14 -16.42
C TYR A 171 13.73 -8.52 -16.03
N MET A 172 13.55 -9.74 -15.55
CA MET A 172 12.31 -10.19 -14.91
C MET A 172 12.49 -10.09 -13.40
N ALA A 173 11.78 -9.16 -12.77
CA ALA A 173 11.81 -9.05 -11.31
C ALA A 173 11.09 -10.26 -10.69
N PRO A 174 11.61 -10.83 -9.59
CA PRO A 174 10.81 -11.75 -8.81
C PRO A 174 9.56 -11.02 -8.32
N MET A 175 8.40 -11.58 -8.63
CA MET A 175 7.10 -11.02 -8.31
C MET A 175 6.47 -11.87 -7.22
N THR A 176 6.09 -11.26 -6.11
CA THR A 176 5.43 -11.93 -5.00
C THR A 176 4.05 -11.32 -4.80
N ILE A 177 3.02 -12.15 -4.86
CA ILE A 177 1.66 -11.75 -4.54
C ILE A 177 1.57 -11.50 -3.04
N ALA A 178 1.03 -10.36 -2.64
CA ALA A 178 0.76 -10.04 -1.25
C ALA A 178 -0.38 -10.93 -0.74
N THR A 179 -0.13 -11.69 0.32
CA THR A 179 -1.05 -12.72 0.85
C THR A 179 -2.44 -12.18 1.20
N ASN A 180 -2.51 -10.91 1.62
CA ASN A 180 -3.64 -10.33 2.32
C ASN A 180 -3.98 -8.91 1.84
N ALA A 181 -3.55 -8.56 0.62
CA ALA A 181 -3.80 -7.26 0.04
C ALA A 181 -4.22 -7.39 -1.43
N GLY A 182 -5.22 -6.60 -1.81
CA GLY A 182 -5.74 -6.58 -3.17
C GLY A 182 -6.37 -5.25 -3.51
N TYR A 183 -6.63 -5.09 -4.79
CA TYR A 183 -7.31 -3.95 -5.36
C TYR A 183 -8.66 -4.38 -5.93
N ILE A 184 -9.72 -3.67 -5.58
CA ILE A 184 -11.02 -3.85 -6.20
C ILE A 184 -11.15 -2.78 -7.29
N VAL A 185 -11.28 -3.21 -8.55
CA VAL A 185 -11.61 -2.35 -9.68
C VAL A 185 -13.11 -2.46 -9.91
N PHE A 186 -13.85 -1.40 -9.62
CA PHE A 186 -15.32 -1.39 -9.66
C PHE A 186 -15.86 -0.51 -10.78
N ARG A 187 -16.87 -1.02 -11.48
CA ARG A 187 -17.59 -0.31 -12.54
C ARG A 187 -18.84 0.38 -12.00
N ASP A 188 -18.71 1.69 -11.75
CA ASP A 188 -19.82 2.56 -11.33
C ASP A 188 -20.10 3.69 -12.31
N LYS A 189 -20.28 3.39 -13.60
CA LYS A 189 -20.71 4.41 -14.55
C LYS A 189 -22.22 4.57 -14.54
N LEU A 190 -22.70 5.68 -13.98
CA LEU A 190 -24.05 6.22 -14.24
C LEU A 190 -24.08 7.17 -15.46
N THR A 191 -22.97 7.83 -15.77
CA THR A 191 -22.80 8.76 -16.92
C THR A 191 -21.32 8.82 -17.34
N GLU A 192 -21.02 9.42 -18.51
CA GLU A 192 -19.71 9.48 -19.20
C GLU A 192 -18.51 9.96 -18.34
N ARG A 193 -18.75 10.54 -17.15
CA ARG A 193 -17.71 11.10 -16.27
C ARG A 193 -17.34 10.25 -15.05
N CYS A 194 -18.04 9.17 -14.75
CA CYS A 194 -17.66 8.32 -13.63
C CYS A 194 -16.48 7.41 -14.00
N ARG A 195 -15.39 7.47 -13.23
CA ARG A 195 -14.16 6.70 -13.45
C ARG A 195 -14.24 5.38 -12.68
N ASN A 196 -13.62 4.32 -13.20
CA ASN A 196 -13.46 3.07 -12.46
C ASN A 196 -12.78 3.37 -11.11
N VAL A 197 -13.38 2.90 -10.02
CA VAL A 197 -12.87 3.11 -8.67
C VAL A 197 -11.96 1.95 -8.34
N CYS A 198 -10.70 2.26 -8.01
CA CYS A 198 -9.76 1.27 -7.51
C CYS A 198 -9.66 1.43 -5.99
N LEU A 199 -9.98 0.39 -5.23
CA LEU A 199 -9.87 0.38 -3.77
C LEU A 199 -8.78 -0.57 -3.32
N LEU A 200 -7.85 -0.13 -2.47
CA LEU A 200 -6.94 -1.05 -1.79
C LEU A 200 -7.63 -1.64 -0.56
N VAL A 201 -7.60 -2.96 -0.40
CA VAL A 201 -8.17 -3.66 0.75
C VAL A 201 -7.11 -4.56 1.38
N THR A 202 -6.92 -4.45 2.70
CA THR A 202 -6.10 -5.39 3.48
C THR A 202 -6.96 -6.23 4.41
N HIS A 203 -6.99 -7.56 4.23
CA HIS A 203 -7.86 -8.48 4.98
C HIS A 203 -7.07 -9.62 5.64
N GLU A 204 -7.69 -10.38 6.54
CA GLU A 204 -7.04 -11.46 7.30
C GLU A 204 -7.10 -12.81 6.56
N LYS A 205 -8.16 -13.00 5.78
CA LYS A 205 -8.34 -14.15 4.88
C LYS A 205 -7.62 -13.89 3.55
N GLN A 206 -6.89 -14.90 3.09
CA GLN A 206 -6.28 -14.91 1.76
C GLN A 206 -7.34 -14.60 0.70
N PHE A 207 -6.99 -13.69 -0.20
CA PHE A 207 -7.75 -13.50 -1.42
C PHE A 207 -7.50 -14.70 -2.34
N THR A 208 -8.38 -15.70 -2.30
CA THR A 208 -8.38 -16.76 -3.31
C THR A 208 -8.95 -16.18 -4.59
N CYS A 209 -8.10 -15.77 -5.53
CA CYS A 209 -8.56 -15.56 -6.90
C CYS A 209 -9.13 -16.89 -7.40
N PRO A 210 -10.36 -16.93 -7.93
CA PRO A 210 -10.78 -18.08 -8.71
C PRO A 210 -9.79 -18.22 -9.86
N ALA A 211 -9.23 -19.41 -10.05
CA ALA A 211 -8.27 -19.70 -11.10
C ALA A 211 -8.94 -19.49 -12.46
N SER A 212 -8.78 -18.29 -13.03
CA SER A 212 -9.13 -18.01 -14.42
C SER A 212 -8.00 -17.26 -15.09
N THR A 213 -7.43 -17.93 -16.09
CA THR A 213 -6.56 -17.42 -17.17
C THR A 213 -5.18 -16.89 -16.76
N LEU A 214 -4.31 -17.77 -16.26
CA LEU A 214 -2.94 -17.81 -16.77
C LEU A 214 -2.91 -18.91 -17.84
N GLY A 215 -3.08 -18.50 -19.10
CA GLY A 215 -2.80 -19.37 -20.25
C GLY A 215 -1.28 -19.64 -20.36
N PRO A 216 -0.89 -20.71 -21.06
CA PRO A 216 0.49 -21.18 -21.16
C PRO A 216 1.47 -20.13 -21.72
#